data_AF-A0A974BHD6-F1
#
_entry.id   AF-A0A974BHD6-F1
#
_cell.length_a   1.000
_cell.length_b   1.000
_cell.length_c   1.000
_cell.angle_alpha   90.00
_cell.angle_beta   90.00
_cell.angle_gamma   90.00
#
_symmetry.space_group_name_H-M   'P 1'
#
loop_
_entity.id
_entity.type
_entity.pdbx_description
1 polymer ?
#
loop_
_entity_poly.entity_id
_entity_poly.type
_entity_poly.pdbx_seq_one_letter_code
_entity_poly.pdbx_strand_id
1 'polypeptide(L)'
;MKKGEKNMDRLQNHKETKAGLLDDMLSFIRYTPNREADILAFMEKYQKAENEERSEILDSLRCCMDGKEYPNPYAGGYHYTPEDVSLMGKILDEYIDDLILAEDDPAAISECVRDTVLKINALNEECDRSLIDTWRRERLCSFINSAAEMAGLLHEKDHTLQHRMW
;
A
#
# COMPACT_ATOMS: atom_id res chain seq x y z
N MET A 1 -14.28 29.16 -16.16
CA MET A 1 -14.49 27.77 -15.69
C MET A 1 -15.72 27.75 -14.82
N LYS A 2 -16.65 26.83 -15.11
CA LYS A 2 -17.81 26.59 -14.23
C LYS A 2 -17.32 25.94 -12.92
N LYS A 3 -18.06 26.11 -11.82
CA LYS A 3 -17.69 25.57 -10.49
C LYS A 3 -17.38 24.06 -10.53
N GLY A 4 -18.17 23.29 -11.29
CA GLY A 4 -17.98 21.84 -11.48
C GLY A 4 -16.68 21.46 -12.20
N GLU A 5 -16.30 22.18 -13.28
CA GLU A 5 -15.03 21.93 -14.01
C GLU A 5 -13.80 22.13 -13.11
N LYS A 6 -13.87 23.11 -12.21
CA LYS A 6 -12.79 23.39 -11.26
C LYS A 6 -12.69 22.33 -10.16
N ASN A 7 -13.81 21.75 -9.73
CA ASN A 7 -13.79 20.68 -8.72
C ASN A 7 -13.25 19.37 -9.31
N MET A 8 -13.68 19.02 -10.52
CA MET A 8 -13.20 17.84 -11.25
C MET A 8 -11.68 17.88 -11.47
N ASP A 9 -11.14 19.03 -11.93
CA ASP A 9 -9.70 19.19 -12.12
C ASP A 9 -8.91 19.06 -10.80
N ARG A 10 -9.45 19.60 -9.70
CA ARG A 10 -8.81 19.46 -8.39
C ARG A 10 -8.84 18.02 -7.88
N LEU A 11 -9.95 17.30 -8.06
CA LEU A 11 -10.06 15.88 -7.73
C LEU A 11 -9.09 15.04 -8.55
N GLN A 12 -8.99 15.30 -9.85
CA GLN A 12 -8.04 14.59 -10.71
C GLN A 12 -6.59 14.80 -10.27
N ASN A 13 -6.22 16.05 -9.94
CA ASN A 13 -4.90 16.37 -9.40
C ASN A 13 -4.66 15.75 -8.01
N HIS A 14 -5.71 15.43 -7.25
CA HIS A 14 -5.59 14.80 -5.94
C HIS A 14 -5.02 13.38 -6.02
N LYS A 15 -5.17 12.68 -7.16
CA LYS A 15 -4.58 11.36 -7.39
C LYS A 15 -3.07 11.34 -7.14
N GLU A 16 -2.36 12.42 -7.45
CA GLU A 16 -0.91 12.54 -7.23
C GLU A 16 -0.52 12.50 -5.75
N THR A 17 -1.42 12.88 -4.84
CA THR A 17 -1.11 12.95 -3.41
C THR A 17 -0.90 11.58 -2.76
N LYS A 18 -1.35 10.49 -3.41
CA LYS A 18 -1.10 9.11 -2.95
C LYS A 18 0.31 8.62 -3.23
N ALA A 19 1.09 9.28 -4.10
CA ALA A 19 2.40 8.78 -4.54
C ALA A 19 3.35 8.52 -3.37
N GLY A 20 3.39 9.43 -2.39
CA GLY A 20 4.22 9.25 -1.18
C GLY A 20 3.78 8.09 -0.29
N LEU A 21 2.47 7.78 -0.26
CA LEU A 21 1.95 6.62 0.47
C LEU A 21 2.36 5.31 -0.21
N LEU A 22 2.24 5.24 -1.53
CA LEU A 22 2.61 4.04 -2.29
C LEU A 22 4.12 3.81 -2.30
N ASP A 23 4.94 4.87 -2.38
CA ASP A 23 6.40 4.76 -2.27
C ASP A 23 6.83 4.26 -0.89
N ASP A 24 6.18 4.74 0.19
CA ASP A 24 6.40 4.22 1.53
C ASP A 24 6.08 2.72 1.61
N MET A 25 4.92 2.27 1.12
CA MET A 25 4.58 0.85 1.08
C MET A 25 5.63 0.03 0.30
N LEU A 26 6.06 0.51 -0.86
CA LEU A 26 7.09 -0.17 -1.66
C LEU A 26 8.45 -0.20 -0.94
N SER A 27 8.79 0.82 -0.17
CA SER A 27 10.09 0.91 0.51
C SER A 27 10.32 -0.22 1.52
N PHE A 28 9.24 -0.71 2.16
CA PHE A 28 9.31 -1.78 3.15
C PHE A 28 9.54 -3.16 2.55
N ILE A 29 9.11 -3.36 1.31
CA ILE A 29 9.31 -4.61 0.57
C ILE A 29 10.46 -4.52 -0.44
N ARG A 30 11.09 -3.34 -0.54
CA ARG A 30 12.25 -3.14 -1.40
C ARG A 30 13.49 -3.70 -0.72
N TYR A 31 13.99 -4.78 -1.29
CA TYR A 31 15.28 -5.33 -0.89
C TYR A 31 16.42 -4.35 -1.23
N THR A 32 17.21 -4.02 -0.21
CA THR A 32 18.48 -3.32 -0.36
C THR A 32 19.58 -4.22 0.19
N PRO A 33 20.53 -4.69 -0.64
CA PRO A 33 21.58 -5.59 -0.19
C PRO A 33 22.37 -5.03 1.00
N ASN A 34 22.46 -5.80 2.07
CA ASN A 34 23.29 -5.54 3.23
C ASN A 34 23.98 -6.84 3.60
N ARG A 35 25.21 -7.01 3.12
CA ARG A 35 25.95 -8.27 3.18
C ARG A 35 26.01 -8.88 4.59
N GLU A 36 26.19 -8.07 5.64
CA GLU A 36 26.25 -8.58 7.01
C GLU A 36 24.90 -9.14 7.46
N ALA A 37 23.80 -8.40 7.22
CA ALA A 37 22.45 -8.85 7.52
C ALA A 37 22.03 -10.06 6.64
N ASP A 38 22.43 -10.04 5.37
CA ASP A 38 22.10 -11.07 4.39
C ASP A 38 22.81 -12.40 4.70
N ILE A 39 24.07 -12.35 5.16
CA ILE A 39 24.78 -13.53 5.67
C ILE A 39 24.00 -14.16 6.83
N LEU A 40 23.56 -13.35 7.80
CA LEU A 40 22.77 -13.84 8.94
C LEU A 40 21.45 -14.46 8.48
N ALA A 41 20.76 -13.82 7.53
CA ALA A 41 19.51 -14.32 6.97
C ALA A 41 19.68 -15.66 6.23
N PHE A 42 20.74 -15.83 5.44
CA PHE A 42 21.05 -17.12 4.81
C PHE A 42 21.40 -18.20 5.83
N MET A 43 22.16 -17.87 6.88
CA MET A 43 22.45 -18.82 7.96
C MET A 43 21.18 -19.26 8.68
N GLU A 44 20.26 -18.35 8.97
CA GLU A 44 18.96 -18.67 9.56
C GLU A 44 18.11 -19.54 8.62
N LYS A 45 18.04 -19.21 7.33
CA LYS A 45 17.36 -20.03 6.32
C LYS A 45 17.93 -21.44 6.27
N TYR A 46 19.25 -21.60 6.23
CA TYR A 46 19.90 -22.91 6.24
C TYR A 46 19.51 -23.76 7.45
N GLN A 47 19.44 -23.15 8.64
CA GLN A 47 19.06 -23.84 9.87
C GLN A 47 17.62 -24.36 9.84
N LYS A 48 16.71 -23.64 9.18
CA LYS A 48 15.28 -23.99 9.07
C LYS A 48 14.94 -24.86 7.86
N ALA A 49 15.83 -24.91 6.86
CA ALA A 49 15.60 -25.59 5.60
C ALA A 49 15.73 -27.11 5.71
N GLU A 50 14.94 -27.80 4.87
CA GLU A 50 15.06 -29.23 4.63
C GLU A 50 16.39 -29.56 3.92
N ASN A 51 16.83 -30.81 3.98
CA ASN A 51 18.18 -31.19 3.51
C ASN A 51 18.39 -30.89 2.02
N GLU A 52 17.35 -31.01 1.21
CA GLU A 52 17.36 -30.84 -0.23
C GLU A 52 17.59 -29.37 -0.64
N GLU A 53 17.13 -28.42 0.16
CA GLU A 53 17.21 -26.97 -0.11
C GLU A 53 18.54 -26.36 0.36
N ARG A 54 19.23 -27.04 1.30
CA ARG A 54 20.45 -26.53 1.94
C ARG A 54 21.60 -26.25 0.97
N SER A 55 21.74 -27.04 -0.10
CA SER A 55 22.83 -26.84 -1.07
C SER A 55 22.72 -25.49 -1.77
N GLU A 56 21.52 -25.12 -2.23
CA GLU A 56 21.27 -23.85 -2.93
C GLU A 56 21.46 -22.65 -1.99
N ILE A 57 21.07 -22.80 -0.72
CA ILE A 57 21.29 -21.78 0.32
C ILE A 57 22.79 -21.57 0.57
N LEU A 58 23.58 -22.65 0.66
CA LEU A 58 25.03 -22.56 0.84
C LEU A 58 25.73 -21.90 -0.36
N ASP A 59 25.29 -22.19 -1.58
CA ASP A 59 25.81 -21.53 -2.78
C ASP A 59 25.52 -20.03 -2.78
N SER A 60 24.29 -19.64 -2.41
CA SER A 60 23.89 -18.24 -2.26
C SER A 60 24.67 -17.53 -1.16
N LEU A 61 24.86 -18.19 0.00
CA LEU A 61 25.66 -17.67 1.11
C LEU A 61 27.12 -17.46 0.70
N ARG A 62 27.71 -18.40 -0.05
CA ARG A 62 29.08 -18.26 -0.58
C ARG A 62 29.17 -17.07 -1.53
N CYS A 63 28.23 -16.90 -2.44
CA CYS A 63 28.18 -15.73 -3.32
C CYS A 63 28.09 -14.42 -2.52
N CYS A 64 27.25 -14.40 -1.48
CA CYS A 64 27.12 -13.27 -0.56
C CYS A 64 28.45 -12.93 0.14
N MET A 65 29.13 -13.94 0.72
CA MET A 65 30.42 -13.78 1.38
C MET A 65 31.52 -13.30 0.43
N ASP A 66 31.54 -13.81 -0.80
CA ASP A 66 32.50 -13.44 -1.85
C ASP A 66 32.22 -12.05 -2.46
N GLY A 67 31.10 -11.40 -2.12
CA GLY A 67 30.67 -10.13 -2.72
C GLY A 67 30.23 -10.26 -4.18
N LYS A 68 29.83 -11.45 -4.61
CA LYS A 68 29.22 -11.70 -5.92
C LYS A 68 27.74 -11.31 -5.89
N GLU A 69 27.04 -11.49 -7.01
CA GLU A 69 25.58 -11.38 -7.05
C GLU A 69 24.94 -12.59 -6.33
N TYR A 70 23.88 -12.33 -5.55
CA TYR A 70 23.13 -13.34 -4.79
C TYR A 70 21.66 -12.93 -4.70
N PRO A 71 20.74 -13.89 -4.52
CA PRO A 71 19.32 -13.58 -4.41
C PRO A 71 18.99 -12.83 -3.11
N ASN A 72 17.87 -12.11 -3.09
CA ASN A 72 17.32 -11.54 -1.87
C ASN A 72 17.03 -12.65 -0.84
N PRO A 73 17.73 -12.69 0.31
CA PRO A 73 17.48 -13.72 1.32
C PRO A 73 16.12 -13.55 2.01
N TYR A 74 15.46 -12.40 1.88
CA TYR A 74 14.12 -12.12 2.41
C TYR A 74 13.00 -12.39 1.39
N ALA A 75 13.33 -12.87 0.18
CA ALA A 75 12.31 -13.23 -0.80
C ALA A 75 11.31 -14.23 -0.22
N GLY A 76 10.01 -13.92 -0.36
CA GLY A 76 8.90 -14.68 0.21
C GLY A 76 8.62 -14.42 1.70
N GLY A 77 9.40 -13.56 2.36
CA GLY A 77 9.20 -13.18 3.77
C GLY A 77 8.33 -11.93 3.97
N TYR A 78 7.96 -11.25 2.89
CA TYR A 78 7.05 -10.11 2.95
C TYR A 78 5.60 -10.57 2.92
N HIS A 79 4.75 -9.94 3.72
CA HIS A 79 3.32 -10.23 3.78
C HIS A 79 2.50 -9.56 2.66
N TYR A 80 3.16 -8.78 1.81
CA TYR A 80 2.55 -8.18 0.62
C TYR A 80 3.59 -7.96 -0.48
N THR A 81 3.10 -7.70 -1.68
CA THR A 81 3.86 -7.65 -2.93
C THR A 81 3.74 -6.27 -3.59
N PRO A 82 4.60 -5.95 -4.58
CA PRO A 82 4.43 -4.74 -5.40
C PRO A 82 3.06 -4.68 -6.10
N GLU A 83 2.50 -5.84 -6.45
CA GLU A 83 1.17 -5.97 -7.04
C GLU A 83 0.06 -5.52 -6.07
N ASP A 84 0.17 -5.86 -4.79
CA ASP A 84 -0.77 -5.40 -3.75
C ASP A 84 -0.71 -3.87 -3.58
N VAL A 85 0.49 -3.29 -3.63
CA VAL A 85 0.66 -1.83 -3.60
C VAL A 85 0.09 -1.18 -4.86
N SER A 86 0.24 -1.82 -6.02
CA SER A 86 -0.40 -1.37 -7.26
C SER A 86 -1.93 -1.40 -7.15
N LEU A 87 -2.49 -2.44 -6.54
CA LEU A 87 -3.92 -2.58 -6.30
C LEU A 87 -4.43 -1.51 -5.33
N MET A 88 -3.71 -1.21 -4.25
CA MET A 88 -3.99 -0.05 -3.38
C MET A 88 -4.05 1.24 -4.22
N GLY A 89 -3.07 1.46 -5.09
CA GLY A 89 -3.05 2.62 -5.99
C GLY A 89 -4.30 2.70 -6.87
N LYS A 90 -4.75 1.58 -7.44
CA LYS A 90 -5.97 1.51 -8.27
C LYS A 90 -7.23 1.79 -7.45
N ILE A 91 -7.37 1.22 -6.26
CA ILE A 91 -8.50 1.48 -5.36
C ILE A 91 -8.63 2.99 -5.09
N LEU A 92 -7.51 3.66 -4.85
CA LEU A 92 -7.50 5.11 -4.62
C LEU A 92 -7.78 5.92 -5.90
N ASP A 93 -7.43 5.42 -7.09
CA ASP A 93 -7.83 6.07 -8.36
C ASP A 93 -9.32 5.93 -8.63
N GLU A 94 -9.84 4.71 -8.48
CA GLU A 94 -11.26 4.40 -8.64
C GLU A 94 -12.11 5.26 -7.72
N TYR A 95 -11.70 5.40 -6.45
CA TYR A 95 -12.38 6.28 -5.51
C TYR A 95 -12.51 7.72 -6.02
N ILE A 96 -11.45 8.28 -6.61
CA ILE A 96 -11.51 9.64 -7.17
C ILE A 96 -12.41 9.70 -8.39
N ASP A 97 -12.37 8.69 -9.26
CA ASP A 97 -13.24 8.62 -10.43
C ASP A 97 -14.72 8.52 -10.01
N ASP A 98 -15.03 7.72 -8.98
CA ASP A 98 -16.37 7.58 -8.41
C ASP A 98 -16.86 8.89 -7.77
N LEU A 99 -15.98 9.63 -7.07
CA LEU A 99 -16.31 10.95 -6.54
C LEU A 99 -16.65 11.97 -7.63
N ILE A 100 -15.96 11.91 -8.78
CA ILE A 100 -16.27 12.80 -9.91
C ILE A 100 -17.67 12.49 -10.47
N LEU A 101 -18.05 11.20 -10.53
CA LEU A 101 -19.36 10.76 -10.99
C LEU A 101 -20.49 11.07 -10.00
N ALA A 102 -20.19 11.27 -8.73
CA ALA A 102 -21.18 11.57 -7.69
C ALA A 102 -21.75 13.00 -7.77
N GLU A 103 -21.17 13.91 -8.56
CA GLU A 103 -21.69 15.26 -8.86
C GLU A 103 -22.22 16.06 -7.64
N ASP A 104 -21.43 16.17 -6.58
CA ASP A 104 -21.76 16.86 -5.30
C ASP A 104 -22.92 16.21 -4.49
N ASP A 105 -23.42 15.01 -4.83
CA ASP A 105 -24.42 14.29 -4.02
C ASP A 105 -23.80 13.70 -2.74
N PRO A 106 -24.16 14.21 -1.53
CA PRO A 106 -23.57 13.73 -0.28
C PRO A 106 -23.82 12.25 -0.01
N ALA A 107 -24.94 11.68 -0.47
CA ALA A 107 -25.25 10.28 -0.26
C ALA A 107 -24.34 9.39 -1.11
N ALA A 108 -24.21 9.71 -2.40
CA ALA A 108 -23.29 9.02 -3.30
C ALA A 108 -21.83 9.15 -2.84
N ILE A 109 -21.38 10.34 -2.45
CA ILE A 109 -20.02 10.55 -1.92
C ILE A 109 -19.77 9.70 -0.67
N SER A 110 -20.73 9.65 0.26
CA SER A 110 -20.62 8.81 1.47
C SER A 110 -20.55 7.31 1.12
N GLU A 111 -21.24 6.88 0.07
CA GLU A 111 -21.17 5.51 -0.44
C GLU A 111 -19.79 5.21 -1.06
N CYS A 112 -19.23 6.12 -1.86
CA CYS A 112 -17.87 6.01 -2.39
C CYS A 112 -16.83 5.82 -1.28
N VAL A 113 -16.94 6.60 -0.19
CA VAL A 113 -16.05 6.48 0.99
C VAL A 113 -16.17 5.09 1.61
N ARG A 114 -17.40 4.64 1.88
CA ARG A 114 -17.65 3.32 2.49
C ARG A 114 -17.04 2.21 1.64
N ASP A 115 -17.35 2.19 0.34
CA ASP A 115 -16.95 1.11 -0.55
C ASP A 115 -15.42 1.08 -0.73
N THR A 116 -14.78 2.25 -0.78
CA THR A 116 -13.31 2.36 -0.79
C THR A 116 -12.68 1.80 0.47
N VAL A 117 -13.21 2.15 1.66
CA VAL A 117 -12.69 1.63 2.93
C VAL A 117 -12.86 0.11 3.02
N LEU A 118 -13.97 -0.44 2.50
CA LEU A 118 -14.17 -1.89 2.46
C LEU A 118 -13.19 -2.60 1.52
N LYS A 119 -12.92 -2.04 0.33
CA LYS A 119 -11.87 -2.57 -0.58
C LYS A 119 -10.49 -2.55 0.08
N ILE A 120 -10.17 -1.48 0.80
CA ILE A 120 -8.90 -1.35 1.54
C ILE A 120 -8.82 -2.36 2.69
N ASN A 121 -9.91 -2.55 3.46
CA ASN A 121 -9.97 -3.58 4.51
C ASN A 121 -9.66 -4.95 3.91
N ALA A 122 -10.33 -5.32 2.81
CA ALA A 122 -10.14 -6.61 2.15
C ALA A 122 -8.69 -6.82 1.71
N LEU A 123 -8.11 -5.83 1.01
CA LEU A 123 -6.71 -5.89 0.59
C LEU A 123 -5.74 -6.02 1.78
N ASN A 124 -5.99 -5.28 2.87
CA ASN A 124 -5.14 -5.39 4.05
C ASN A 124 -5.27 -6.76 4.73
N GLU A 125 -6.45 -7.37 4.77
CA GLU A 125 -6.61 -8.75 5.28
C GLU A 125 -5.89 -9.78 4.40
N GLU A 126 -5.93 -9.64 3.07
CA GLU A 126 -5.18 -10.48 2.13
C GLU A 126 -3.66 -10.38 2.34
N CYS A 127 -3.21 -9.24 2.87
CA CYS A 127 -1.81 -8.95 3.21
C CYS A 127 -1.46 -9.25 4.69
N ASP A 128 -2.16 -10.16 5.36
CA ASP A 128 -2.00 -10.49 6.80
C ASP A 128 -1.99 -9.25 7.72
N ARG A 129 -2.77 -8.22 7.37
CA ARG A 129 -2.83 -6.91 8.06
C ARG A 129 -1.51 -6.15 8.13
N SER A 130 -0.54 -6.49 7.29
CA SER A 130 0.81 -5.90 7.28
C SER A 130 0.94 -4.72 6.30
N LEU A 131 -0.05 -4.50 5.45
CA LEU A 131 -0.02 -3.42 4.45
C LEU A 131 -0.17 -2.04 5.12
N ILE A 132 -1.00 -1.94 6.15
CA ILE A 132 -1.35 -0.67 6.80
C ILE A 132 -0.84 -0.64 8.25
N ASP A 133 0.14 0.24 8.50
CA ASP A 133 0.57 0.60 9.86
C ASP A 133 -0.11 1.88 10.35
N THR A 134 0.29 2.37 11.53
CA THR A 134 -0.25 3.61 12.11
C THR A 134 -0.03 4.83 11.22
N TRP A 135 1.12 4.95 10.56
CA TRP A 135 1.41 6.13 9.73
C TRP A 135 0.61 6.08 8.43
N ARG A 136 0.55 4.92 7.77
CA ARG A 136 -0.23 4.71 6.54
C ARG A 136 -1.72 4.89 6.79
N ARG A 137 -2.21 4.48 7.95
CA ARG A 137 -3.60 4.72 8.37
C ARG A 137 -3.93 6.22 8.33
N GLU A 138 -3.11 7.04 8.96
CA GLU A 138 -3.32 8.50 8.99
C GLU A 138 -3.28 9.10 7.58
N ARG A 139 -2.37 8.63 6.73
CA ARG A 139 -2.26 9.09 5.33
C ARG A 139 -3.48 8.70 4.49
N LEU A 140 -3.97 7.47 4.62
CA LEU A 140 -5.18 7.00 3.96
C LEU A 140 -6.41 7.78 4.41
N CYS A 141 -6.58 7.97 5.72
CA CYS A 141 -7.70 8.76 6.26
C CYS A 141 -7.64 10.19 5.72
N SER A 142 -6.47 10.82 5.70
CA SER A 142 -6.28 12.17 5.17
C SER A 142 -6.58 12.24 3.67
N PHE A 143 -6.11 11.27 2.87
CA PHE A 143 -6.38 11.19 1.43
C PHE A 143 -7.87 11.10 1.14
N ILE A 144 -8.57 10.17 1.81
CA ILE A 144 -9.99 9.88 1.57
C ILE A 144 -10.86 11.08 1.99
N ASN A 145 -10.70 11.58 3.21
CA ASN A 145 -11.52 12.67 3.73
C ASN A 145 -11.33 13.96 2.92
N SER A 146 -10.08 14.34 2.61
CA SER A 146 -9.82 15.57 1.84
C SER A 146 -10.40 15.52 0.42
N ALA A 147 -10.43 14.35 -0.23
CA ALA A 147 -11.09 14.19 -1.51
C ALA A 147 -12.62 14.27 -1.39
N ALA A 148 -13.22 13.63 -0.38
CA ALA A 148 -14.67 13.70 -0.14
C ALA A 148 -15.12 15.15 0.12
N GLU A 149 -14.33 15.92 0.88
CA GLU A 149 -14.58 17.34 1.12
C GLU A 149 -14.50 18.17 -0.15
N MET A 150 -13.53 17.86 -1.01
CA MET A 150 -13.37 18.51 -2.30
C MET A 150 -14.54 18.21 -3.25
N ALA A 151 -15.13 17.02 -3.12
CA ALA A 151 -16.36 16.60 -3.80
C ALA A 151 -17.64 17.16 -3.16
N GLY A 152 -17.56 17.89 -2.04
CA GLY A 152 -18.71 18.60 -1.46
C GLY A 152 -19.25 18.03 -0.15
N LEU A 153 -18.65 16.98 0.41
CA LEU A 153 -19.03 16.46 1.73
C LEU A 153 -18.54 17.40 2.85
N LEU A 154 -19.36 17.61 3.89
CA LEU A 154 -18.99 18.51 4.98
C LEU A 154 -17.84 17.95 5.84
N HIS A 155 -16.88 18.82 6.19
CA HIS A 155 -15.78 18.49 7.10
C HIS A 155 -16.23 18.60 8.57
N GLU A 156 -16.98 17.61 9.04
CA GLU A 156 -17.45 17.56 10.44
C GLU A 156 -16.86 16.39 11.23
N LYS A 157 -16.44 15.32 10.56
CA LYS A 157 -15.93 14.08 11.18
C LYS A 157 -15.05 13.29 10.21
N ASP A 158 -14.28 12.35 10.74
CA ASP A 158 -13.60 11.31 9.95
C ASP A 158 -14.65 10.35 9.36
N HIS A 159 -14.90 10.46 8.05
CA HIS A 159 -15.89 9.66 7.33
C HIS A 159 -15.47 8.20 7.18
N THR A 160 -14.19 7.87 7.41
CA THR A 160 -13.69 6.49 7.35
C THR A 160 -13.88 5.71 8.66
N LEU A 161 -14.09 6.43 9.78
CA LEU A 161 -13.99 5.89 11.13
C LEU A 161 -14.93 4.71 11.40
N GLN A 162 -16.15 4.76 10.86
CA GLN A 162 -17.18 3.73 11.10
C GLN A 162 -16.98 2.45 10.27
N HIS A 163 -16.07 2.48 9.29
CA HIS A 163 -15.90 1.41 8.31
C HIS A 163 -14.53 0.73 8.40
N ARG A 164 -13.51 1.40 8.94
CA ARG A 164 -12.15 0.88 8.98
C ARG A 164 -11.98 -0.28 9.98
N MET A 165 -11.19 -1.27 9.59
CA MET A 165 -10.77 -2.41 10.44
C MET A 165 -9.26 -2.44 10.72
N TRP A 166 -8.53 -1.47 10.16
CA TRP A 166 -7.08 -1.30 10.28
C TRP A 166 -6.73 -0.20 11.28
#